data_AF-Q72BU3-F1
#
_entry.id   AF-Q72BU3-F1
#
_cell.length_a   1.000
_cell.length_b   1.000
_cell.length_c   1.000
_cell.angle_alpha   90.00
_cell.angle_beta   90.00
_cell.angle_gamma   90.00
#
_symmetry.space_group_name_H-M   'P 1'
#
loop_
_entity.id
_entity.type
_entity.pdbx_description
1 polymer ?
#
loop_
_entity_poly.entity_id
_entity_poly.type
_entity_poly.pdbx_seq_one_letter_code
_entity_poly.pdbx_strand_id
1 'polypeptide(L)'
;MARRRLSSLQDLLDFFGERCTGRDDPFFAVDDFQALRAAVDGIIKRMPGIGFFSPSRRLSCFYTVCRHFEALVERGMLSLDDAVTALDVLRVESRKFRKAARVFRRRFARERTGCESVNTLLCRCYGDNMGCL
;
A
#
# COMPACT_ATOMS: atom_id res chain seq x y z
N MET A 1 16.93 -10.71 -2.65
CA MET A 1 16.78 -9.41 -1.99
C MET A 1 16.21 -9.61 -0.59
N ALA A 2 17.02 -9.31 0.42
CA ALA A 2 16.67 -9.41 1.84
C ALA A 2 15.44 -8.56 2.17
N ARG A 3 14.64 -8.98 3.15
CA ARG A 3 13.49 -8.20 3.65
C ARG A 3 14.03 -7.00 4.41
N ARG A 4 13.95 -5.79 3.84
CA ARG A 4 14.22 -4.55 4.56
C ARG A 4 12.97 -4.22 5.37
N ARG A 5 13.09 -4.23 6.70
CA ARG A 5 12.07 -3.69 7.59
C ARG A 5 12.37 -2.20 7.74
N LEU A 6 11.38 -1.35 7.52
CA LEU A 6 11.46 0.09 7.73
C LEU A 6 11.09 0.36 9.18
N SER A 7 12.12 0.50 10.02
CA SER A 7 12.01 0.53 11.49
C SER A 7 11.77 1.92 12.06
N SER A 8 12.17 2.95 11.34
CA SER A 8 12.04 4.35 11.75
C SER A 8 11.48 5.21 10.62
N LEU A 9 11.00 6.40 10.98
CA LEU A 9 10.60 7.41 10.01
C LEU A 9 11.78 7.77 9.08
N GLN A 10 13.00 7.90 9.63
CA GLN A 10 14.19 8.17 8.82
C GLN A 10 14.48 7.06 7.83
N ASP A 11 14.41 5.79 8.24
CA ASP A 11 14.59 4.65 7.32
C ASP A 11 13.57 4.67 6.17
N LEU A 12 12.33 5.08 6.47
CA LEU A 12 11.26 5.22 5.49
C LEU A 12 11.59 6.34 4.51
N LEU A 13 11.89 7.53 5.02
CA LEU A 13 12.24 8.71 4.21
C LEU A 13 13.46 8.44 3.34
N ASP A 14 14.52 7.81 3.86
CA ASP A 14 15.71 7.46 3.10
C ASP A 14 15.39 6.45 2.00
N PHE A 15 14.66 5.38 2.34
CA PHE A 15 14.32 4.33 1.39
C PHE A 15 13.48 4.85 0.22
N PHE A 16 12.50 5.69 0.51
CA PHE A 16 11.64 6.25 -0.53
C PHE A 16 12.30 7.44 -1.23
N GLY A 17 13.07 8.27 -0.53
CA GLY A 17 13.82 9.38 -1.09
C GLY A 17 14.82 8.93 -2.16
N GLU A 18 15.58 7.86 -1.91
CA GLU A 18 16.50 7.26 -2.89
C GLU A 18 15.80 6.69 -4.14
N ARG A 19 14.55 6.26 -3.99
CA ARG A 19 13.79 5.54 -5.03
C ARG A 19 12.82 6.43 -5.81
N CYS A 20 12.45 7.57 -5.24
CA CYS A 20 11.43 8.49 -5.77
C CYS A 20 12.01 9.83 -6.24
N THR A 21 13.33 9.93 -6.48
CA THR A 21 13.99 11.12 -7.00
C THR A 21 13.34 11.56 -8.33
N GLY A 22 12.52 12.62 -8.29
CA GLY A 22 11.81 13.16 -9.46
C GLY A 22 10.33 13.54 -9.26
N ARG A 23 9.77 13.45 -8.05
CA ARG A 23 8.49 14.11 -7.72
C ARG A 23 8.75 15.43 -6.99
N ASP A 24 8.08 16.50 -7.43
CA ASP A 24 8.10 17.82 -6.78
C ASP A 24 7.43 17.84 -5.41
N ASP A 25 6.64 16.82 -5.08
CA ASP A 25 6.10 16.62 -3.74
C ASP A 25 6.22 15.15 -3.34
N PRO A 26 7.11 14.82 -2.39
CA PRO A 26 6.91 13.63 -1.60
C PRO A 26 5.69 13.89 -0.72
N PHE A 27 4.55 13.27 -1.02
CA PHE A 27 3.45 13.06 -0.07
C PHE A 27 3.89 12.12 1.09
N PHE A 28 5.09 12.32 1.65
CA PHE A 28 5.61 11.67 2.85
C PHE A 28 5.30 12.52 4.09
N ALA A 29 4.14 13.17 4.10
CA ALA A 29 3.56 13.67 5.34
C ALA A 29 3.07 12.45 6.13
N VAL A 30 4.00 11.79 6.80
CA VAL A 30 3.66 10.77 7.80
C VAL A 30 3.32 11.54 9.07
N ASP A 31 2.03 11.62 9.37
CA ASP A 31 1.55 12.39 10.52
C ASP A 31 1.86 11.65 11.82
N ASP A 32 1.65 10.32 11.83
CA ASP A 32 1.97 9.45 12.96
C ASP A 32 2.61 8.14 12.51
N PHE A 33 3.95 8.08 12.57
CA PHE A 33 4.71 6.89 12.21
C PHE A 33 4.40 5.69 13.13
N GLN A 34 4.08 5.92 14.41
CA GLN A 34 3.78 4.81 15.33
C GLN A 34 2.43 4.19 15.00
N ALA A 35 1.41 5.00 14.75
CA ALA A 35 0.10 4.53 14.30
C ALA A 35 0.21 3.77 12.97
N LEU A 36 0.95 4.32 12.00
CA LEU A 36 1.22 3.68 10.72
C LEU A 36 1.89 2.31 10.91
N ARG A 37 2.96 2.25 11.72
CA ARG A 37 3.69 1.01 12.00
C ARG A 37 2.80 -0.04 12.65
N ALA A 38 2.02 0.36 13.65
CA ALA A 38 1.08 -0.52 14.33
C ALA A 38 0.05 -1.12 13.36
N ALA A 39 -0.49 -0.30 12.45
CA ALA A 39 -1.43 -0.74 11.43
C ALA A 39 -0.79 -1.73 10.44
N VAL A 40 0.43 -1.44 9.96
CA VAL A 40 1.20 -2.34 9.08
C VAL A 40 1.46 -3.68 9.76
N ASP A 41 1.92 -3.68 11.01
CA ASP A 41 2.19 -4.91 11.75
C ASP A 41 0.92 -5.72 12.03
N GLY A 42 -0.20 -5.03 12.30
CA GLY A 42 -1.52 -5.65 12.43
C GLY A 42 -1.98 -6.35 11.14
N ILE A 43 -1.82 -5.69 10.00
CA ILE A 43 -2.14 -6.26 8.68
C ILE A 43 -1.24 -7.45 8.35
N ILE A 44 0.07 -7.36 8.59
CA ILE A 44 1.00 -8.46 8.29
C ILE A 44 0.59 -9.75 9.01
N LYS A 45 0.13 -9.64 10.26
CA LYS A 45 -0.35 -10.78 11.06
C LYS A 45 -1.67 -11.36 10.55
N ARG A 46 -2.57 -10.53 10.02
CA ARG A 46 -3.94 -10.91 9.62
C ARG A 46 -4.11 -11.09 8.11
N MET A 47 -3.04 -10.95 7.34
CA MET A 47 -3.11 -10.87 5.88
C MET A 47 -3.72 -12.15 5.27
N PRO A 48 -4.76 -12.01 4.43
CA PRO A 48 -5.43 -13.17 3.85
C PRO A 48 -4.48 -13.97 2.95
N GLY A 49 -4.78 -15.26 2.82
CA GLY A 49 -4.02 -16.17 1.96
C GLY A 49 -4.16 -15.79 0.49
N ILE A 50 -3.03 -15.53 -0.19
CA ILE A 50 -3.01 -15.16 -1.61
C ILE A 50 -3.12 -16.35 -2.59
N GLY A 51 -3.11 -17.59 -2.08
CA GLY A 51 -3.10 -18.83 -2.89
C GLY A 51 -1.86 -19.04 -3.77
N PHE A 52 -1.68 -20.26 -4.25
CA PHE A 52 -0.67 -20.57 -5.27
C PHE A 52 -1.20 -20.14 -6.65
N PHE A 53 -0.45 -19.29 -7.36
CA PHE A 53 -0.78 -18.71 -8.66
C PHE A 53 -2.18 -18.10 -8.89
N SER A 54 -3.04 -17.96 -7.88
CA SER A 54 -4.39 -17.42 -8.02
C SER A 54 -4.41 -15.88 -8.14
N PRO A 55 -4.77 -15.30 -9.31
CA PRO A 55 -4.88 -13.84 -9.45
C PRO A 55 -6.07 -13.27 -8.69
N SER A 56 -7.19 -14.00 -8.63
CA SER A 56 -8.40 -13.59 -7.91
C SER A 56 -8.16 -13.46 -6.40
N ARG A 57 -7.50 -14.44 -5.78
CA ARG A 57 -7.14 -14.37 -4.34
C ARG A 57 -6.14 -13.25 -4.05
N ARG A 58 -5.22 -12.97 -4.98
CA ARG A 58 -4.28 -11.83 -4.88
C ARG A 58 -5.00 -10.50 -4.95
N LEU A 59 -5.96 -10.32 -5.85
CA LEU A 59 -6.79 -9.11 -5.91
C LEU A 59 -7.67 -8.98 -4.66
N SER A 60 -8.33 -10.05 -4.24
CA SER A 60 -9.12 -10.07 -3.00
C SER A 60 -8.26 -9.68 -1.78
N CYS A 61 -7.04 -10.21 -1.68
CA CYS A 61 -6.09 -9.81 -0.65
C CYS A 61 -5.76 -8.31 -0.70
N PHE A 62 -5.52 -7.75 -1.90
CA PHE A 62 -5.25 -6.33 -2.05
C PHE A 62 -6.44 -5.48 -1.57
N TYR A 63 -7.65 -5.76 -2.08
CA TYR A 63 -8.85 -5.01 -1.68
C TYR A 63 -9.18 -5.16 -0.19
N THR A 64 -8.95 -6.32 0.41
CA THR A 64 -9.16 -6.52 1.85
C THR A 64 -8.24 -5.64 2.67
N VAL A 65 -6.98 -5.51 2.26
CA VAL A 65 -6.01 -4.64 2.93
C VAL A 65 -6.40 -3.17 2.75
N CYS A 66 -6.77 -2.75 1.54
CA CYS A 66 -7.23 -1.37 1.30
C CYS A 66 -8.45 -1.01 2.16
N ARG A 67 -9.48 -1.87 2.18
CA ARG A 67 -10.67 -1.67 3.02
C ARG A 67 -10.34 -1.58 4.51
N HIS A 68 -9.32 -2.29 4.97
CA HIS A 68 -8.92 -2.22 6.37
C HIS A 68 -8.29 -0.86 6.71
N PHE A 69 -7.41 -0.35 5.84
CA PHE A 69 -6.83 0.97 6.04
C PHE A 69 -7.87 2.08 5.89
N GLU A 70 -8.80 1.98 4.95
CA GLU A 70 -9.91 2.94 4.87
C GLU A 70 -10.75 2.96 6.15
N ALA A 71 -11.05 1.79 6.72
CA ALA A 71 -11.74 1.73 8.01
C ALA A 71 -10.95 2.36 9.16
N LEU A 72 -9.61 2.41 9.08
CA LEU A 72 -8.78 3.14 10.05
C LEU A 72 -8.82 4.65 9.80
N VAL A 73 -8.82 5.07 8.54
CA VAL A 73 -8.97 6.48 8.15
C VAL A 73 -10.33 7.03 8.55
N GLU A 74 -11.41 6.31 8.27
CA GLU A 74 -12.78 6.67 8.66
C GLU A 74 -12.96 6.81 10.18
N ARG A 75 -12.15 6.10 10.97
CA ARG A 75 -12.14 6.18 12.43
C ARG A 75 -11.22 7.27 12.98
N GLY A 76 -10.54 8.01 12.11
CA GLY A 76 -9.53 9.01 12.50
C GLY A 76 -8.27 8.40 13.14
N MET A 77 -8.02 7.10 12.93
CA MET A 77 -6.86 6.40 13.49
C MET A 77 -5.60 6.56 12.61
N LEU A 78 -5.79 6.92 11.34
CA LEU A 78 -4.73 7.21 10.37
C LEU A 78 -5.21 8.32 9.43
N SER A 79 -4.29 9.14 8.92
CA SER A 79 -4.60 10.01 7.79
C SER A 79 -4.66 9.22 6.48
N LEU A 80 -5.22 9.82 5.43
CA LEU A 80 -5.26 9.19 4.11
C LEU A 80 -3.82 8.98 3.56
N ASP A 81 -2.93 9.94 3.80
CA ASP A 81 -1.54 9.88 3.38
C ASP A 81 -0.76 8.80 4.16
N ASP A 82 -1.00 8.67 5.47
CA ASP A 82 -0.47 7.56 6.26
C ASP A 82 -0.94 6.20 5.73
N ALA A 83 -2.22 6.09 5.34
CA ALA A 83 -2.77 4.86 4.79
C ALA A 83 -2.15 4.50 3.43
N VAL A 84 -1.94 5.48 2.55
CA VAL A 84 -1.23 5.26 1.27
C VAL A 84 0.21 4.84 1.54
N THR A 85 0.91 5.53 2.43
CA THR A 85 2.28 5.21 2.84
C THR A 85 2.37 3.80 3.44
N ALA A 86 1.38 3.39 4.24
CA ALA A 86 1.32 2.05 4.82
C ALA A 86 1.22 0.95 3.77
N LEU A 87 0.50 1.17 2.66
CA LEU A 87 0.45 0.22 1.54
C LEU A 87 1.82 0.09 0.86
N ASP A 88 2.58 1.17 0.76
CA ASP A 88 3.93 1.14 0.22
C ASP A 88 4.92 0.43 1.13
N VAL A 89 4.85 0.67 2.44
CA VAL A 89 5.61 -0.11 3.43
C VAL A 89 5.27 -1.61 3.30
N LEU A 90 3.98 -1.98 3.18
CA LEU A 90 3.57 -3.37 2.97
C LEU A 90 4.12 -3.96 1.66
N ARG A 91 4.22 -3.16 0.59
CA ARG A 91 4.81 -3.60 -0.69
C ARG A 91 6.29 -3.93 -0.53
N VAL A 92 7.00 -3.20 0.32
CA VAL A 92 8.41 -3.45 0.66
C VAL A 92 8.54 -4.66 1.59
N GLU A 93 7.76 -4.75 2.65
CA GLU A 93 7.98 -5.72 3.73
C GLU A 93 7.30 -7.08 3.50
N SER A 94 6.13 -7.10 2.86
CA SER A 94 5.34 -8.31 2.65
C SER A 94 5.43 -8.82 1.22
N ARG A 95 6.08 -9.99 1.03
CA ARG A 95 6.10 -10.69 -0.27
C ARG A 95 4.68 -11.05 -0.74
N LYS A 96 3.76 -11.34 0.18
CA LYS A 96 2.37 -11.65 -0.15
C LYS A 96 1.68 -10.42 -0.73
N PHE A 97 1.78 -9.30 -0.03
CA PHE A 97 1.17 -8.04 -0.46
C PHE A 97 1.82 -7.51 -1.75
N ARG A 98 3.14 -7.58 -1.89
CA ARG A 98 3.84 -7.21 -3.13
C ARG A 98 3.31 -7.96 -4.36
N LYS A 99 3.02 -9.25 -4.22
CA LYS A 99 2.40 -10.05 -5.29
C LYS A 99 0.95 -9.60 -5.56
N ALA A 100 0.20 -9.29 -4.52
CA ALA A 100 -1.16 -8.76 -4.61
C ALA A 100 -1.21 -7.42 -5.34
N ALA A 101 -0.42 -6.43 -4.88
CA ALA A 101 -0.27 -5.11 -5.50
C ALA A 101 0.16 -5.20 -6.96
N ARG A 102 1.07 -6.12 -7.33
CA ARG A 102 1.47 -6.32 -8.73
C ARG A 102 0.31 -6.78 -9.62
N VAL A 103 -0.56 -7.66 -9.12
CA VAL A 103 -1.75 -8.10 -9.89
C VAL A 103 -2.74 -6.96 -10.01
N PHE A 104 -3.00 -6.22 -8.92
CA PHE A 104 -3.82 -5.02 -8.93
C PHE A 104 -3.31 -4.01 -9.96
N ARG A 105 -2.03 -3.65 -9.93
CA ARG A 105 -1.43 -2.71 -10.89
C ARG A 105 -1.65 -3.11 -12.35
N ARG A 106 -1.44 -4.38 -12.67
CA ARG A 106 -1.65 -4.89 -14.04
C ARG A 106 -3.10 -4.79 -14.47
N ARG A 107 -4.04 -4.96 -13.53
CA ARG A 107 -5.47 -4.83 -13.78
C ARG A 107 -5.87 -3.35 -13.92
N PHE A 108 -5.45 -2.51 -12.98
CA PHE A 108 -5.69 -1.06 -12.99
C PHE A 108 -5.17 -0.38 -14.27
N ALA A 109 -3.96 -0.73 -14.73
CA ALA A 109 -3.41 -0.22 -15.99
C ALA A 109 -4.21 -0.61 -17.24
N ARG A 110 -4.96 -1.73 -17.19
CA ARG A 110 -5.84 -2.17 -18.28
C ARG A 110 -7.23 -1.54 -18.20
N GLU A 111 -7.69 -1.21 -16.99
CA GLU A 111 -9.03 -0.68 -16.70
C GLU A 111 -9.08 0.86 -16.71
N ARG A 112 -7.97 1.57 -16.99
CA ARG A 112 -7.93 3.03 -17.15
C ARG A 112 -8.83 3.57 -18.27
N THR A 113 -9.42 2.70 -19.08
CA THR A 113 -10.55 2.96 -19.97
C THR A 113 -11.84 2.36 -19.37
N GLY A 114 -12.54 3.12 -18.51
CA GLY A 114 -13.99 2.98 -18.35
C GLY A 114 -14.56 1.92 -17.40
N CYS A 115 -14.00 1.69 -16.20
CA CYS A 115 -14.70 0.89 -15.19
C CYS A 115 -14.86 1.63 -13.85
N GLU A 116 -16.11 1.91 -13.46
CA GLU A 116 -16.52 2.48 -12.17
C GLU A 116 -16.16 1.63 -10.94
N SER A 117 -15.55 0.45 -11.12
CA SER A 117 -15.36 -0.55 -10.05
C SER A 117 -14.04 -0.46 -9.26
N VAL A 118 -13.30 0.66 -9.33
CA VAL A 118 -12.21 0.91 -8.36
C VAL A 118 -12.85 1.24 -7.01
N ASN A 119 -13.11 0.16 -6.26
CA ASN A 119 -14.12 0.06 -5.21
C ASN A 119 -13.84 0.83 -3.90
N THR A 120 -12.82 1.70 -3.86
CA THR A 120 -12.31 2.35 -2.63
C THR A 120 -11.44 3.57 -3.01
N LEU A 121 -11.55 4.68 -2.27
CA LEU A 121 -10.74 5.91 -2.46
C LEU A 121 -9.25 5.56 -2.40
N LEU A 122 -8.87 4.71 -1.45
CA LEU A 122 -7.49 4.30 -1.25
C LEU A 122 -6.94 3.49 -2.44
N CYS A 123 -7.76 2.70 -3.15
CA CYS A 123 -7.32 2.03 -4.37
C CYS A 123 -7.04 3.01 -5.51
N ARG A 124 -7.81 4.10 -5.62
CA ARG A 124 -7.57 5.16 -6.61
C ARG A 124 -6.30 5.92 -6.26
N CYS A 125 -6.20 6.44 -5.03
CA CYS A 125 -5.00 7.13 -4.53
C CYS A 125 -3.75 6.27 -4.70
N TYR A 126 -3.81 4.98 -4.37
CA TYR A 126 -2.69 4.06 -4.56
C TYR A 126 -2.39 3.79 -6.05
N GLY A 127 -3.42 3.62 -6.88
CA GLY A 127 -3.28 3.39 -8.33
C GLY A 127 -2.67 4.56 -9.07
N ASP A 128 -3.07 5.78 -8.74
CA ASP A 128 -2.53 7.02 -9.32
C ASP A 128 -1.11 7.32 -8.81
N ASN A 129 -0.76 6.85 -7.61
CA ASN A 129 0.57 6.96 -7.03
C ASN A 129 1.56 5.85 -7.42
N MET A 130 1.13 4.83 -8.18
CA MET A 130 2.03 3.74 -8.59
C MET A 130 2.96 4.14 -9.75
N GLY A 131 4.00 4.93 -9.43
CA GLY A 131 5.08 5.33 -10.34
C GLY A 131 6.51 5.16 -9.82
N CYS A 132 6.73 5.08 -8.50
CA CYS A 132 8.08 5.24 -7.92
C CYS A 132 8.75 3.96 -7.33
N LEU A 133 8.17 2.76 -7.49
CA LEU A 133 8.84 1.49 -7.11
C LEU A 133 8.51 0.30 -8.03
#